data_AF-A0AAW1ERG5-F1
#
_entry.id   AF-A0AAW1ERG5-F1
#
_cell.length_a   1.000
_cell.length_b   1.000
_cell.length_c   1.000
_cell.angle_alpha   90.00
_cell.angle_beta   90.00
_cell.angle_gamma   90.00
#
_symmetry.space_group_name_H-M   'P 1'
#
loop_
_entity.id
_entity.type
_entity.pdbx_description
1 polymer ?
#
loop_
_entity_poly.entity_id
_entity_poly.type
_entity_poly.pdbx_seq_one_letter_code
_entity_poly.pdbx_strand_id
1 'polypeptide(L)'
;MKTKSHEYMRSLVCPGCKTYVEREDPSNLNAECTVCTSDKQKRYHFCWQCLKEWKGAAPRSDRCDNDGCVNHDLEILRTCKTAVLDQVQGVDSCPSIRACPTCGLKVEHDKTGCKNIICPRCLVEFCFVCLKLTPECLKTSSYFIACSDGVAPRQTSIPVWRRN
;
A
#
# COMPACT_ATOMS: atom_id res chain seq x y z
N MET A 1 9.36 25.05 2.87
CA MET A 1 8.40 24.66 1.82
C MET A 1 7.42 23.68 2.43
N LYS A 2 6.11 23.99 2.37
CA LYS A 2 5.05 23.15 2.93
C LYS A 2 4.92 21.89 2.07
N THR A 3 5.55 20.79 2.49
CA THR A 3 5.25 19.48 1.91
C THR A 3 3.82 19.15 2.32
N LYS A 4 2.89 19.33 1.39
CA LYS A 4 1.55 18.78 1.48
C LYS A 4 1.74 17.30 1.83
N SER A 5 1.44 16.94 3.07
CA SER A 5 1.17 15.56 3.42
C SER A 5 0.11 15.12 2.43
N HIS A 6 0.46 14.21 1.52
CA HIS A 6 -0.54 13.46 0.79
C HIS A 6 -1.42 12.83 1.86
N GLU A 7 -2.55 13.47 2.11
CA GLU A 7 -3.66 12.99 2.90
C GLU A 7 -3.98 11.62 2.31
N TYR A 8 -3.41 10.58 2.93
CA TYR A 8 -3.32 9.27 2.32
C TYR A 8 -4.70 8.64 2.43
N MET A 9 -5.58 8.99 1.50
CA MET A 9 -6.71 8.24 0.97
C MET A 9 -7.32 7.25 1.99
N ARG A 10 -7.72 7.77 3.15
CA ARG A 10 -8.52 7.05 4.15
C ARG A 10 -10.00 7.12 3.82
N SER A 11 -10.37 8.11 3.00
CA SER A 11 -11.69 8.27 2.48
C SER A 11 -11.74 7.81 1.01
N LEU A 12 -12.66 6.90 0.72
CA LEU A 12 -13.09 6.60 -0.64
C LEU A 12 -14.45 7.26 -0.87
N VAL A 13 -14.74 7.59 -2.13
CA VAL A 13 -16.02 8.16 -2.51
C VAL A 13 -17.03 7.01 -2.65
N CYS A 14 -18.15 7.09 -1.92
CA CYS A 14 -19.24 6.12 -2.02
C CYS A 14 -19.75 6.05 -3.47
N PRO A 15 -19.86 4.86 -4.08
CA PRO A 15 -20.36 4.74 -5.46
C PRO A 15 -21.82 5.18 -5.60
N GLY A 16 -22.62 5.08 -4.53
CA GLY A 16 -24.02 5.51 -4.47
C GLY A 16 -24.17 7.03 -4.33
N CYS A 17 -23.91 7.58 -3.14
CA CYS A 17 -24.21 8.99 -2.81
C CYS A 17 -23.04 9.97 -2.99
N LYS A 18 -21.86 9.51 -3.41
CA LYS A 18 -20.65 10.33 -3.63
C LYS A 18 -20.09 11.03 -2.39
N THR A 19 -20.55 10.69 -1.19
CA THR A 19 -19.93 11.17 0.05
C THR A 19 -18.65 10.39 0.35
N TYR A 20 -17.75 11.01 1.11
CA TYR A 20 -16.56 10.34 1.63
C TYR A 20 -16.94 9.29 2.67
N VAL A 21 -16.33 8.11 2.58
CA VAL A 21 -16.50 6.99 3.50
C VAL A 21 -15.14 6.58 4.01
N GLU A 22 -15.00 6.46 5.32
CA GLU A 22 -13.84 5.86 5.98
C GLU A 22 -14.19 4.47 6.49
N ARG A 23 -13.21 3.56 6.50
CA ARG A 23 -13.36 2.23 7.13
C ARG A 23 -12.82 2.25 8.54
N GLU A 24 -13.60 1.68 9.45
CA GLU A 24 -13.17 1.39 10.83
C GLU A 24 -12.04 0.35 10.84
N ASP A 25 -12.24 -0.77 10.14
CA ASP A 25 -11.21 -1.79 9.93
C ASP A 25 -10.59 -1.67 8.53
N PRO A 26 -9.30 -1.27 8.40
CA PRO A 26 -8.59 -1.21 7.13
C PRO A 26 -8.45 -2.57 6.43
N SER A 27 -8.59 -3.68 7.16
CA SER A 27 -8.50 -5.03 6.64
C SER A 27 -9.81 -5.50 6.01
N ASN A 28 -10.97 -5.05 6.49
CA ASN A 28 -12.27 -5.44 5.95
C ASN A 28 -12.60 -4.67 4.67
N LEU A 29 -12.66 -5.34 3.53
CA LEU A 29 -12.99 -4.75 2.24
C LEU A 29 -14.48 -4.40 2.09
N ASN A 30 -15.35 -4.89 2.98
CA ASN A 30 -16.78 -4.59 3.02
C ASN A 30 -17.00 -3.25 3.76
N ALA A 31 -17.01 -2.14 3.02
CA ALA A 31 -17.23 -0.82 3.59
C ALA A 31 -18.72 -0.47 3.62
N GLU A 32 -19.20 0.07 4.73
CA GLU A 32 -20.56 0.58 4.85
C GLU A 32 -20.62 2.08 4.53
N CYS A 33 -21.64 2.51 3.79
CA CYS A 33 -21.97 3.93 3.68
C CYS A 33 -23.19 4.24 4.55
N THR A 34 -22.97 4.91 5.68
CA THR A 34 -24.03 5.28 6.63
C THR A 34 -25.09 6.21 6.03
N VAL A 35 -24.68 7.10 5.10
CA VAL A 35 -25.61 7.98 4.36
C VAL A 35 -26.57 7.17 3.50
N CYS A 36 -26.05 6.28 2.64
CA CYS A 36 -26.89 5.40 1.83
C CYS A 36 -27.72 4.44 2.68
N THR A 37 -27.17 3.93 3.79
CA THR A 37 -27.90 3.06 4.72
C THR A 37 -29.12 3.80 5.30
N SER A 38 -28.95 5.05 5.69
CA SER A 38 -30.01 5.91 6.21
C SER A 38 -31.04 6.27 5.12
N ASP A 39 -30.60 6.79 3.97
CA ASP A 39 -31.50 7.27 2.91
C ASP A 39 -32.37 6.14 2.33
N LYS A 40 -31.80 4.93 2.22
CA LYS A 40 -32.49 3.77 1.65
C LYS A 40 -33.21 2.92 2.69
N GLN A 41 -33.04 3.23 3.99
CA GLN A 41 -33.51 2.39 5.10
C GLN A 41 -33.07 0.91 4.95
N LYS A 42 -31.88 0.70 4.36
CA LYS A 42 -31.33 -0.61 4.02
C LYS A 42 -29.81 -0.52 4.02
N ARG A 43 -29.14 -1.45 4.71
CA ARG A 43 -27.67 -1.51 4.74
C ARG A 43 -27.09 -1.45 3.33
N TYR A 44 -26.21 -0.48 3.12
CA TYR A 44 -25.51 -0.30 1.86
C TYR A 44 -24.01 -0.52 2.07
N HIS A 45 -23.53 -1.66 1.57
CA HIS A 45 -22.12 -1.99 1.58
C HIS A 45 -21.54 -2.05 0.17
N PHE A 46 -20.28 -1.67 0.04
CA PHE A 46 -19.55 -1.75 -1.21
C PHE A 46 -18.13 -2.28 -0.98
N CYS A 47 -17.53 -2.82 -2.03
CA CYS A 47 -16.16 -3.29 -2.00
C CYS A 47 -15.18 -2.10 -2.07
N TRP A 48 -14.26 -2.04 -1.11
CA TRP A 48 -13.22 -1.01 -1.04
C TRP A 48 -12.22 -1.05 -2.22
N GLN A 49 -12.13 -2.18 -2.93
CA GLN A 49 -11.24 -2.31 -4.08
C GLN A 49 -11.93 -1.89 -5.38
N CYS A 50 -13.04 -2.55 -5.73
CA CYS A 50 -13.69 -2.34 -7.03
C CYS A 50 -14.81 -1.30 -7.03
N LEU A 51 -15.17 -0.74 -5.87
CA LEU A 51 -16.23 0.25 -5.70
C LEU A 51 -17.61 -0.17 -6.25
N LYS A 52 -17.86 -1.49 -6.32
CA LYS A 52 -19.18 -2.06 -6.63
C LYS A 52 -19.88 -2.45 -5.33
N GLU A 53 -21.21 -2.55 -5.36
CA GLU A 53 -21.98 -3.10 -4.24
C GLU A 53 -21.40 -4.45 -3.80
N TRP A 54 -21.39 -4.70 -2.50
CA TRP A 54 -20.72 -5.88 -1.96
C TRP A 54 -21.43 -7.16 -2.38
N LYS A 55 -20.65 -8.12 -2.88
CA LYS A 55 -21.11 -9.47 -3.24
C LYS A 55 -20.26 -10.49 -2.49
N GLY A 56 -20.91 -11.46 -1.85
CA GLY A 56 -20.24 -12.53 -1.09
C GLY A 56 -20.35 -12.41 0.43
N ALA A 57 -19.74 -13.36 1.14
CA ALA A 57 -19.66 -13.33 2.60
C ALA A 57 -18.90 -12.09 3.10
N ALA A 58 -19.30 -11.56 4.25
CA ALA A 58 -18.62 -10.46 4.94
C ALA A 58 -18.50 -10.80 6.44
N PRO A 59 -17.46 -10.31 7.14
CA PRO A 59 -16.35 -9.48 6.65
C PRO A 59 -15.30 -10.29 5.87
N ARG A 60 -14.54 -9.63 4.97
CA ARG A 60 -13.46 -10.27 4.20
C ARG A 60 -12.33 -9.30 3.93
N SER A 61 -11.09 -9.80 3.90
CA SER A 61 -9.88 -9.03 3.64
C SER A 61 -9.17 -9.34 2.32
N ASP A 62 -9.58 -10.41 1.65
CA ASP A 62 -8.93 -10.94 0.46
C ASP A 62 -9.51 -10.35 -0.85
N ARG A 63 -10.83 -10.47 -1.07
CA ARG A 63 -11.57 -9.89 -2.22
C ARG A 63 -13.08 -9.91 -1.95
N CYS A 64 -13.88 -9.37 -2.87
CA CYS A 64 -15.32 -9.65 -2.94
C CYS A 64 -15.62 -10.62 -4.09
N ASP A 65 -16.86 -11.06 -4.23
CA ASP A 65 -17.30 -12.00 -5.29
C ASP A 65 -17.79 -11.29 -6.56
N ASN A 66 -17.47 -10.00 -6.71
CA ASN A 66 -17.73 -9.26 -7.95
C ASN A 66 -16.78 -9.70 -9.06
N ASP A 67 -17.33 -9.89 -10.26
CA ASP A 67 -16.54 -10.24 -11.43
C ASP A 67 -15.56 -9.10 -11.77
N GLY A 68 -14.29 -9.49 -11.99
CA GLY A 68 -13.20 -8.58 -12.26
C GLY A 68 -12.75 -7.74 -11.06
N CYS A 69 -13.10 -8.09 -9.82
CA CYS A 69 -12.55 -7.41 -8.64
C CYS A 69 -11.03 -7.63 -8.56
N VAL A 70 -10.27 -6.54 -8.66
CA VAL A 70 -8.81 -6.54 -8.57
C VAL A 70 -8.33 -5.60 -7.47
N ASN A 71 -7.22 -5.96 -6.82
CA ASN A 71 -6.56 -5.04 -5.91
C ASN A 71 -5.65 -4.10 -6.72
N HIS A 72 -6.13 -2.88 -6.98
CA HIS A 72 -5.39 -1.87 -7.75
C HIS A 72 -4.01 -1.56 -7.18
N ASP A 73 -3.82 -1.67 -5.86
CA ASP A 73 -2.51 -1.46 -5.25
C ASP A 73 -1.52 -2.56 -5.63
N LEU A 74 -1.97 -3.82 -5.69
CA LEU A 74 -1.15 -4.93 -6.17
C LEU A 74 -0.84 -4.82 -7.66
N GLU A 75 -1.79 -4.35 -8.47
CA GLU A 75 -1.56 -4.10 -9.89
C GLU A 75 -0.48 -3.03 -10.12
N ILE A 76 -0.49 -1.96 -9.32
CA ILE A 76 0.56 -0.93 -9.36
C ILE A 76 1.91 -1.53 -8.97
N LEU A 77 1.99 -2.30 -7.88
CA LEU A 77 3.24 -2.94 -7.44
C LEU A 77 3.77 -3.93 -8.50
N ARG A 78 2.86 -4.63 -9.19
CA ARG A 78 3.17 -5.58 -10.25
C ARG A 78 3.67 -4.92 -11.54
N THR A 79 3.14 -3.76 -11.89
CA THR A 79 3.36 -3.14 -13.22
C THR A 79 4.16 -1.84 -13.19
N CYS A 80 4.47 -1.27 -12.02
CA CYS A 80 5.25 -0.04 -11.93
C CYS A 80 6.60 -0.17 -12.65
N LYS A 81 7.12 0.91 -13.22
CA LYS A 81 8.43 0.92 -13.88
C LYS A 81 9.55 0.58 -12.89
N THR A 82 10.75 0.36 -13.41
CA THR A 82 11.95 0.29 -12.57
C THR A 82 12.54 1.68 -12.31
N ALA A 83 13.41 1.77 -11.32
CA ALA A 83 14.17 2.93 -10.92
C ALA A 83 15.61 2.50 -10.59
N VAL A 84 16.54 3.41 -10.89
CA VAL A 84 17.95 3.32 -10.53
C VAL A 84 18.18 4.13 -9.26
N LEU A 85 19.01 3.63 -8.35
CA LEU A 85 19.46 4.35 -7.17
C LEU A 85 20.94 4.72 -7.39
N ASP A 86 21.20 5.91 -7.92
CA ASP A 86 22.50 6.29 -8.47
C ASP A 86 23.66 6.24 -7.47
N GLN A 87 23.39 6.44 -6.18
CA GLN A 87 24.40 6.41 -5.12
C GLN A 87 24.67 4.99 -4.58
N VAL A 88 23.99 3.96 -5.10
CA VAL A 88 24.16 2.56 -4.70
C VAL A 88 24.43 1.71 -5.94
N GLN A 89 25.71 1.49 -6.22
CA GLN A 89 26.15 0.72 -7.39
C GLN A 89 25.54 -0.70 -7.38
N GLY A 90 25.12 -1.18 -8.55
CA GLY A 90 24.52 -2.51 -8.71
C GLY A 90 23.00 -2.56 -8.48
N VAL A 91 22.33 -1.41 -8.38
CA VAL A 91 20.86 -1.31 -8.27
C VAL A 91 20.29 -0.54 -9.46
N ASP A 92 20.12 -1.23 -10.59
CA ASP A 92 19.67 -0.68 -11.87
C ASP A 92 18.20 -1.01 -12.21
N SER A 93 17.65 -2.10 -11.65
CA SER A 93 16.31 -2.59 -11.98
C SER A 93 15.36 -2.71 -10.77
N CYS A 94 15.41 -1.77 -9.82
CA CYS A 94 14.53 -1.79 -8.64
C CYS A 94 13.10 -1.30 -9.00
N PRO A 95 11.99 -1.97 -8.61
CA PRO A 95 10.65 -1.41 -8.74
C PRO A 95 10.54 0.02 -8.18
N SER A 96 9.98 0.95 -8.96
CA SER A 96 9.91 2.37 -8.59
C SER A 96 8.90 2.66 -7.50
N ILE A 97 7.94 1.77 -7.30
CA ILE A 97 6.93 1.82 -6.23
C ILE A 97 7.04 0.52 -5.43
N ARG A 98 7.12 0.62 -4.11
CA ARG A 98 7.05 -0.52 -3.19
C ARG A 98 6.05 -0.28 -2.08
N ALA A 99 5.52 -1.35 -1.50
CA ALA A 99 4.72 -1.27 -0.29
C ALA A 99 5.61 -1.44 0.95
N CYS A 100 5.42 -0.60 1.96
CA CYS A 100 6.09 -0.71 3.24
C CYS A 100 5.86 -2.11 3.84
N PRO A 101 6.92 -2.84 4.25
CA PRO A 101 6.83 -4.20 4.76
C PRO A 101 6.08 -4.30 6.09
N THR A 102 5.89 -3.19 6.79
CA THR A 102 5.19 -3.14 8.09
C THR A 102 3.71 -2.79 7.95
N CYS A 103 3.39 -1.77 7.15
CA CYS A 103 2.04 -1.19 7.15
C CYS A 103 1.35 -1.15 5.78
N GLY A 104 2.03 -1.63 4.73
CA GLY A 104 1.47 -1.75 3.39
C GLY A 104 1.33 -0.46 2.61
N LEU A 105 1.80 0.67 3.16
CA LEU A 105 1.79 1.95 2.46
C LEU A 105 2.64 1.87 1.18
N LYS A 106 2.07 2.23 0.03
CA LYS A 106 2.85 2.41 -1.19
C LYS A 106 3.73 3.64 -1.03
N VAL A 107 5.00 3.50 -1.39
CA VAL A 107 6.04 4.51 -1.27
C VAL A 107 6.95 4.46 -2.49
N GLU A 108 7.53 5.60 -2.80
CA GLU A 108 8.52 5.80 -3.86
C GLU A 108 9.81 6.34 -3.24
N HIS A 109 10.94 5.98 -3.83
CA HIS A 109 12.22 6.58 -3.50
C HIS A 109 12.44 7.82 -4.36
N ASP A 110 12.94 8.89 -3.77
CA ASP A 110 13.32 10.11 -4.48
C ASP A 110 14.61 9.97 -5.33
N LYS A 111 15.22 8.77 -5.31
CA LYS A 111 16.52 8.40 -5.94
C LYS A 111 17.74 9.15 -5.42
N THR A 112 17.61 9.93 -4.35
CA THR A 112 18.74 10.63 -3.72
C THR A 112 19.12 9.94 -2.41
N GLY A 113 20.39 10.01 -2.04
CA GLY A 113 20.85 9.40 -0.79
C GLY A 113 21.00 7.88 -0.89
N CYS A 114 20.90 7.25 0.28
CA CYS A 114 21.10 5.81 0.45
C CYS A 114 19.89 4.98 0.01
N LYS A 115 20.00 3.65 0.03
CA LYS A 115 18.92 2.71 -0.34
C LYS A 115 17.77 2.57 0.66
N ASN A 116 17.75 3.35 1.75
CA ASN A 116 16.76 3.23 2.83
C ASN A 116 15.78 4.40 2.77
N ILE A 117 14.52 4.12 3.13
CA ILE A 117 13.49 5.14 3.25
C ILE A 117 12.74 4.98 4.57
N ILE A 118 12.22 6.09 5.08
CA ILE A 118 11.33 6.10 6.24
C ILE A 118 9.89 6.09 5.73
N CYS A 119 9.09 5.11 6.16
CA CYS A 119 7.68 5.06 5.79
C CYS A 119 6.93 6.25 6.42
N PRO A 120 6.26 7.13 5.64
CA PRO A 120 5.62 8.31 6.20
C PRO A 120 4.35 7.99 7.02
N ARG A 121 3.85 6.74 6.97
CA ARG A 121 2.69 6.31 7.78
C ARG A 121 3.08 5.70 9.12
N CYS A 122 4.03 4.77 9.14
CA CYS A 122 4.39 4.05 10.37
C CYS A 122 5.75 4.45 10.94
N LEU A 123 6.48 5.35 10.28
CA LEU A 123 7.79 5.86 10.66
C LEU A 123 8.90 4.80 10.75
N VAL A 124 8.60 3.56 10.37
CA VAL A 124 9.59 2.48 10.28
C VAL A 124 10.47 2.71 9.05
N GLU A 125 11.77 2.70 9.29
CA GLU A 125 12.78 2.73 8.24
C GLU A 125 13.04 1.31 7.71
N PHE A 126 13.13 1.19 6.40
CA PHE A 126 13.44 -0.07 5.74
C PHE A 126 14.23 0.16 4.45
N CYS A 127 14.91 -0.88 3.99
CA CYS A 127 15.63 -0.84 2.74
C CYS A 127 14.65 -0.93 1.56
N PHE A 128 14.63 0.10 0.71
CA PHE A 128 13.80 0.13 -0.49
C PHE A 128 14.21 -0.93 -1.52
N VAL A 129 15.45 -1.44 -1.46
CA VAL A 129 15.96 -2.44 -2.42
C VAL A 129 15.55 -3.85 -2.04
N CYS A 130 15.79 -4.28 -0.79
CA CYS A 130 15.54 -5.66 -0.36
C CYS A 130 14.29 -5.83 0.51
N LEU A 131 13.56 -4.75 0.83
CA LEU A 131 12.36 -4.73 1.68
C LEU A 131 12.57 -5.19 3.13
N LYS A 132 13.80 -5.51 3.56
CA LYS A 132 14.13 -5.78 4.96
C LYS A 132 14.11 -4.49 5.78
N LEU A 133 13.75 -4.60 7.05
CA LEU A 133 13.94 -3.52 8.03
C LEU A 133 15.42 -3.13 8.10
N THR A 134 15.72 -1.84 8.37
CA THR A 134 17.10 -1.34 8.40
C THR A 134 18.04 -2.23 9.22
N PRO A 135 17.71 -2.64 10.46
CA PRO A 135 18.62 -3.47 11.26
C PRO A 135 18.95 -4.82 10.62
N GLU A 136 17.99 -5.43 9.91
CA GLU A 136 18.19 -6.72 9.24
C GLU A 136 18.99 -6.57 7.94
N CYS A 137 18.73 -5.51 7.17
CA CYS A 137 19.50 -5.21 5.95
C CYS A 137 20.98 -4.96 6.27
N LEU A 138 21.24 -4.19 7.33
CA LEU A 138 22.59 -3.77 7.69
C LEU A 138 23.46 -4.87 8.30
N LYS A 139 22.91 -6.05 8.62
CA LYS A 139 23.71 -7.22 9.04
C LYS A 139 24.67 -7.71 7.96
N THR A 140 24.36 -7.46 6.68
CA THR A 140 25.09 -8.01 5.53
C THR A 140 25.48 -6.95 4.49
N SER A 141 25.26 -5.66 4.79
CA SER A 141 25.51 -4.54 3.88
C SER A 141 25.60 -3.21 4.65
N SER A 142 25.99 -2.11 4.01
CA SER A 142 25.81 -0.74 4.53
C SER A 142 24.73 0.04 3.75
N TYR A 143 24.43 1.28 4.17
CA TYR A 143 23.46 2.19 3.55
C TYR A 143 23.73 2.48 2.06
N PHE A 144 25.01 2.55 1.66
CA PHE A 144 25.42 2.90 0.29
C PHE A 144 25.94 1.72 -0.53
N ILE A 145 25.92 0.51 0.05
CA ILE A 145 26.36 -0.72 -0.61
C ILE A 145 25.13 -1.52 -1.04
N ALA A 146 25.20 -2.19 -2.19
CA ALA A 146 24.12 -3.07 -2.65
C ALA A 146 23.78 -4.15 -1.61
N CYS A 147 22.51 -4.56 -1.56
CA CYS A 147 22.10 -5.66 -0.68
C CYS A 147 22.72 -6.99 -1.15
N SER A 148 23.18 -7.79 -0.20
CA SER A 148 23.65 -9.17 -0.41
C SER A 148 22.61 -10.03 -1.15
N ASP A 149 21.34 -9.90 -0.77
CA ASP A 149 20.19 -10.59 -1.41
C ASP A 149 19.75 -9.92 -2.73
N GLY A 150 20.41 -8.84 -3.14
CA GLY A 150 20.02 -8.06 -4.31
C GLY A 150 18.68 -7.33 -4.18
N VAL A 151 18.07 -7.07 -5.33
CA VAL A 151 16.77 -6.40 -5.47
C VAL A 151 15.65 -7.40 -5.15
N ALA A 152 14.83 -7.10 -4.13
CA ALA A 152 13.70 -7.94 -3.79
C ALA A 152 12.66 -7.97 -4.94
N PRO A 153 12.00 -9.12 -5.18
CA PRO A 153 10.93 -9.25 -6.17
C PRO A 153 9.78 -8.25 -5.94
N ARG A 154 8.92 -8.11 -6.96
CA ARG A 154 7.68 -7.34 -6.85
C ARG A 154 6.76 -8.00 -5.83
N GLN A 155 6.16 -7.19 -4.97
CA GLN A 155 5.29 -7.65 -3.90
C GLN A 155 3.97 -8.18 -4.47
N THR A 156 3.60 -9.40 -4.07
CA THR A 156 2.34 -10.06 -4.46
C THR A 156 1.25 -9.97 -3.39
N SER A 157 1.59 -9.41 -2.22
CA SER A 157 0.69 -9.18 -1.10
C SER A 157 1.03 -7.86 -0.40
N ILE A 158 0.06 -7.31 0.32
CA ILE A 158 0.21 -6.09 1.13
C ILE A 158 -0.03 -6.48 2.59
N PRO A 159 0.90 -6.19 3.51
CA PRO A 159 0.75 -6.55 4.91
C PRO A 159 -0.40 -5.77 5.56
N VAL A 160 -1.13 -6.45 6.44
CA VAL A 160 -2.14 -5.80 7.29
C VAL A 160 -1.43 -5.07 8.43
N TRP A 161 -1.63 -3.77 8.51
CA TRP A 161 -1.02 -2.97 9.56
C TRP A 161 -1.71 -3.21 10.90
N ARG A 162 -1.03 -3.92 11.81
CA ARG A 162 -1.46 -4.07 13.20
C ARG A 162 -0.81 -2.96 14.03
N ARG A 163 -1.62 -2.00 14.47
CA ARG A 163 -1.18 -1.03 15.49
C ARG A 163 -1.37 -1.72 16.83
N ASN A 164 -0.25 -1.98 17.51
CA ASN A 164 -0.28 -2.35 18.93
C ASN A 164 -0.57 -1.12 19.78
#